data_AF-A0A2D8KNP2-F1
#
_entry.id   AF-A0A2D8KNP2-F1
#
_cell.length_a   1.000
_cell.length_b   1.000
_cell.length_c   1.000
_cell.angle_alpha   90.00
_cell.angle_beta   90.00
_cell.angle_gamma   90.00
#
_symmetry.space_group_name_H-M   'P 1'
#
loop_
_entity.id
_entity.type
_entity.pdbx_description
1 polymer ?
#
loop_
_entity_poly.entity_id
_entity_poly.type
_entity_poly.pdbx_seq_one_letter_code
_entity_poly.pdbx_strand_id
1 'polypeptide(L)'
;MINKTFVSIIIAGLVSSFSVMAQVELPKLVSNGMVLQRDAEVRLWGWASPGEAVRINFKDQQYQATASENGDWEIRLKDLKAGGPYQMQIAASNQIVLDSVYIGDVWLCSGQSNMEIPMSRVAPLYEEEIASANNQYIRYFEVPKEYDLSKEREKISGGQWQETNRNNIDGFSAVSYFFGKNLYETYKVPIGLINSALGGSPVQAWLSEDALKNYPEYYEEAQRLGKPGVIDSLEQIDQDRIRGWYAEVNSGDAGNSNHWEQKDLEDSGWTEFVVPGYWNFDGKEKQNGVVWFRKKFEVSEAQAGQSAKLLLGRIVDADSVFVNGEFVGNT
;
A
#
# COMPACT_ATOMS: atom_id res chain seq x y z
N MET A 1 -55.75 51.62 30.60
CA MET A 1 -55.99 50.57 29.59
C MET A 1 -54.81 49.59 29.63
N ILE A 2 -55.12 48.34 29.99
CA ILE A 2 -54.37 47.08 29.81
C ILE A 2 -53.02 46.95 30.54
N ASN A 3 -53.08 46.33 31.72
CA ASN A 3 -51.96 45.67 32.41
C ASN A 3 -51.55 44.40 31.63
N LYS A 4 -50.28 44.26 31.25
CA LYS A 4 -49.73 43.03 30.70
C LYS A 4 -48.89 42.31 31.75
N THR A 5 -49.46 41.24 32.30
CA THR A 5 -48.78 40.24 33.12
C THR A 5 -47.84 39.42 32.24
N PHE A 6 -46.53 39.47 32.49
CA PHE A 6 -45.57 38.53 31.87
C PHE A 6 -45.46 37.29 32.76
N VAL A 7 -45.91 36.15 32.23
CA VAL A 7 -45.73 34.82 32.81
C VAL A 7 -44.40 34.28 32.31
N SER A 8 -43.42 34.08 33.21
CA SER A 8 -42.18 33.37 32.90
C SER A 8 -42.44 31.87 32.96
N ILE A 9 -42.43 31.21 31.81
CA ILE A 9 -42.44 29.74 31.71
C ILE A 9 -40.98 29.27 31.77
N ILE A 10 -40.61 28.60 32.87
CA ILE A 10 -39.34 27.88 32.98
C ILE A 10 -39.51 26.54 32.26
N ILE A 11 -38.91 26.42 31.07
CA ILE A 11 -38.75 25.15 30.38
C ILE A 11 -37.47 24.51 30.93
N ALA A 12 -37.61 23.58 31.87
CA ALA A 12 -36.54 22.70 32.28
C ALA A 12 -36.35 21.62 31.20
N GLY A 13 -35.37 21.82 30.31
CA GLY A 13 -35.00 20.82 29.32
C GLY A 13 -34.33 19.62 29.98
N LEU A 14 -34.97 18.45 29.92
CA LEU A 14 -34.31 17.17 30.16
C LEU A 14 -33.26 16.97 29.06
N VAL A 15 -31.99 17.21 29.38
CA VAL A 15 -30.87 16.72 28.58
C VAL A 15 -30.71 15.25 28.90
N SER A 16 -31.37 14.39 28.13
CA SER A 16 -31.13 12.95 28.15
C SER A 16 -29.74 12.71 27.58
N SER A 17 -28.75 12.48 28.45
CA SER A 17 -27.41 12.04 28.06
C SER A 17 -27.52 10.64 27.46
N PHE A 18 -27.62 10.55 26.13
CA PHE A 18 -27.37 9.29 25.44
C PHE A 18 -25.89 8.97 25.59
N SER A 19 -25.56 8.03 26.48
CA SER A 19 -24.25 7.40 26.49
C SER A 19 -24.10 6.62 25.19
N VAL A 20 -23.41 7.20 24.21
CA VAL A 20 -22.94 6.46 23.05
C VAL A 20 -21.93 5.44 23.59
N MET A 21 -22.32 4.17 23.64
CA MET A 21 -21.37 3.08 23.91
C MET A 21 -20.48 2.98 22.68
N ALA A 22 -19.26 3.52 22.75
CA ALA A 22 -18.28 3.30 21.70
C ALA A 22 -17.82 1.85 21.80
N GLN A 23 -17.87 1.14 20.67
CA GLN A 23 -17.40 -0.23 20.58
C GLN A 23 -15.87 -0.24 20.64
N VAL A 24 -15.28 -1.29 21.21
CA VAL A 24 -13.84 -1.49 21.10
C VAL A 24 -13.44 -1.55 19.63
N GLU A 25 -12.44 -0.76 19.28
CA GLU A 25 -11.81 -0.70 17.97
C GLU A 25 -10.33 -1.10 18.08
N LEU A 26 -9.86 -1.89 17.13
CA LEU A 26 -8.48 -2.35 17.06
C LEU A 26 -7.73 -1.64 15.93
N PRO A 27 -6.42 -1.40 16.08
CA PRO A 27 -5.59 -0.98 14.95
C PRO A 27 -5.62 -2.05 13.86
N LYS A 28 -5.49 -1.66 12.59
CA LYS A 28 -5.56 -2.61 11.45
C LYS A 28 -4.54 -3.74 11.52
N LEU A 29 -3.39 -3.49 12.15
CA LEU A 29 -2.35 -4.50 12.42
C LEU A 29 -2.81 -5.61 13.38
N VAL A 30 -3.73 -5.31 14.29
CA VAL A 30 -4.32 -6.29 15.22
C VAL A 30 -5.61 -6.82 14.59
N SER A 31 -5.45 -7.80 13.71
CA SER A 31 -6.54 -8.37 12.92
C SER A 31 -6.31 -9.86 12.63
N ASN A 32 -7.27 -10.50 11.95
CA ASN A 32 -7.17 -11.90 11.54
C ASN A 32 -5.87 -12.16 10.77
N GLY A 33 -5.21 -13.29 11.02
CA GLY A 33 -3.98 -13.65 10.33
C GLY A 33 -2.70 -12.98 10.85
N MET A 34 -2.78 -12.16 11.90
CA MET A 34 -1.60 -11.47 12.45
C MET A 34 -0.56 -12.44 13.02
N VAL A 35 0.68 -11.95 13.12
CA VAL A 35 1.79 -12.64 13.80
C VAL A 35 2.25 -11.80 14.98
N LEU A 36 2.28 -12.39 16.17
CA LEU A 36 2.81 -11.79 17.39
C LEU A 36 4.27 -12.20 17.58
N GLN A 37 5.12 -11.26 17.97
CA GLN A 37 6.54 -11.53 18.20
C GLN A 37 6.72 -12.52 19.36
N ARG A 38 7.41 -13.63 19.11
CA ARG A 38 7.80 -14.60 20.14
C ARG A 38 8.94 -14.06 21.00
N ASP A 39 9.11 -14.66 22.18
CA ASP A 39 10.24 -14.42 23.08
C ASP A 39 10.40 -12.93 23.48
N ALA A 40 9.29 -12.18 23.45
CA ALA A 40 9.22 -10.75 23.77
C ALA A 40 7.92 -10.43 24.53
N GLU A 41 7.92 -9.28 25.21
CA GLU A 41 6.68 -8.67 25.70
C GLU A 41 5.98 -7.97 24.53
N VAL A 42 4.78 -8.42 24.16
CA VAL A 42 4.05 -7.90 23.00
C VAL A 42 2.91 -7.01 23.46
N ARG A 43 2.92 -5.77 22.99
CA ARG A 43 1.85 -4.80 23.21
C ARG A 43 0.66 -5.13 22.30
N LEU A 44 -0.51 -5.30 22.91
CA LEU A 44 -1.80 -5.17 22.25
C LEU A 44 -2.47 -3.90 22.72
N TRP A 45 -3.08 -3.17 21.81
CA TRP A 45 -3.73 -1.90 22.12
C TRP A 45 -4.93 -1.67 21.20
N GLY A 46 -5.74 -0.69 21.55
CA GLY A 46 -6.87 -0.24 20.77
C GLY A 46 -7.54 0.96 21.41
N TRP A 47 -8.75 1.23 20.97
CA TRP A 47 -9.60 2.31 21.46
C TRP A 47 -10.93 1.77 21.96
N ALA A 48 -11.52 2.41 22.96
CA ALA A 48 -12.82 2.07 23.55
C ALA A 48 -13.45 3.31 24.20
N SER A 49 -14.66 3.20 24.76
CA SER A 49 -15.21 4.29 25.58
C SER A 49 -14.34 4.53 26.83
N PRO A 50 -14.15 5.78 27.29
CA PRO A 50 -13.40 6.06 28.51
C PRO A 50 -13.91 5.25 29.72
N GLY A 51 -13.00 4.61 30.44
CA GLY A 51 -13.33 3.76 31.60
C GLY A 51 -13.93 2.39 31.25
N GLU A 52 -14.06 2.04 29.98
CA GLU A 52 -14.56 0.73 29.55
C GLU A 52 -13.57 -0.39 29.85
N ALA A 53 -14.07 -1.49 30.41
CA ALA A 53 -13.26 -2.67 30.67
C ALA A 53 -13.14 -3.56 29.43
N VAL A 54 -11.90 -3.84 29.02
CA VAL A 54 -11.56 -4.72 27.90
C VAL A 54 -10.95 -6.00 28.46
N ARG A 55 -11.48 -7.16 28.05
CA ARG A 55 -10.96 -8.49 28.42
C ARG A 55 -10.47 -9.23 27.19
N ILE A 56 -9.29 -9.84 27.27
CA ILE A 56 -8.72 -10.64 26.19
C ILE A 56 -8.50 -12.07 26.69
N ASN A 57 -9.04 -13.05 25.98
CA ASN A 57 -8.74 -14.46 26.17
C ASN A 57 -7.82 -14.94 25.05
N PHE A 58 -6.64 -15.42 25.41
CA PHE A 58 -5.65 -15.92 24.47
C PHE A 58 -4.76 -16.99 25.11
N LYS A 59 -4.63 -18.16 24.47
CA LYS A 59 -3.81 -19.30 24.93
C LYS A 59 -4.00 -19.65 26.41
N ASP A 60 -5.24 -19.93 26.80
CA ASP A 60 -5.67 -20.27 28.16
C ASP A 60 -5.39 -19.19 29.23
N GLN A 61 -4.95 -18.01 28.81
CA GLN A 61 -4.73 -16.85 29.66
C GLN A 61 -5.81 -15.81 29.42
N GLN A 62 -6.20 -15.13 30.50
CA GLN A 62 -7.11 -14.01 30.47
C GLN A 62 -6.37 -12.75 30.89
N TYR A 63 -6.52 -11.70 30.10
CA TYR A 63 -5.95 -10.38 30.33
C TYR A 63 -7.09 -9.37 30.47
N GLN A 64 -6.83 -8.29 31.20
CA GLN A 64 -7.79 -7.21 31.37
C GLN A 64 -7.09 -5.85 31.35
N ALA A 65 -7.72 -4.89 30.70
CA ALA A 65 -7.37 -3.49 30.75
C ALA A 65 -8.63 -2.63 30.91
N THR A 66 -8.43 -1.38 31.28
CA THR A 66 -9.49 -0.37 31.30
C THR A 66 -9.03 0.77 30.39
N ALA A 67 -9.91 1.21 29.50
CA ALA A 67 -9.61 2.35 28.64
C ALA A 67 -9.43 3.63 29.46
N SER A 68 -8.42 4.40 29.08
CA SER A 68 -8.06 5.67 29.71
C SER A 68 -9.17 6.71 29.54
N GLU A 69 -9.00 7.90 30.13
CA GLU A 69 -9.89 9.04 29.87
C GLU A 69 -9.90 9.48 28.40
N ASN A 70 -8.83 9.19 27.66
CA ASN A 70 -8.71 9.47 26.22
C ASN A 70 -9.22 8.30 25.35
N GLY A 71 -9.66 7.19 25.97
CA GLY A 71 -10.22 6.03 25.29
C GLY A 71 -9.20 5.01 24.80
N ASP A 72 -7.89 5.24 24.94
CA ASP A 72 -6.86 4.25 24.63
C ASP A 72 -6.78 3.16 25.72
N TRP A 73 -6.48 1.93 25.31
CA TRP A 73 -6.18 0.84 26.24
C TRP A 73 -4.99 0.03 25.73
N GLU A 74 -4.25 -0.60 26.65
CA GLU A 74 -3.19 -1.53 26.30
C GLU A 74 -3.10 -2.73 27.25
N ILE A 75 -2.63 -3.85 26.70
CA ILE A 75 -2.32 -5.10 27.40
C ILE A 75 -0.95 -5.57 26.91
N ARG A 76 -0.15 -6.16 27.81
CA ARG A 76 1.16 -6.74 27.50
C ARG A 76 1.07 -8.26 27.60
N LEU A 77 1.21 -8.92 26.47
CA LEU A 77 1.31 -10.38 26.38
C LEU A 77 2.76 -10.81 26.66
N LYS A 78 2.93 -11.90 27.41
CA LYS A 78 4.24 -12.42 27.82
C LYS A 78 4.32 -13.91 27.51
N ASP A 79 5.54 -14.45 27.55
CA ASP A 79 5.82 -15.89 27.42
C ASP A 79 5.22 -16.54 26.16
N LEU A 80 5.22 -15.78 25.06
CA LEU A 80 4.67 -16.19 23.79
C LEU A 80 5.61 -17.17 23.07
N LYS A 81 5.36 -18.47 23.25
CA LYS A 81 6.01 -19.53 22.47
C LYS A 81 5.46 -19.60 21.05
N ALA A 82 6.36 -19.76 20.09
CA ALA A 82 6.05 -19.88 18.66
C ALA A 82 4.98 -20.94 18.37
N GLY A 83 4.13 -20.69 17.37
CA GLY A 83 3.12 -21.63 16.91
C GLY A 83 1.82 -20.95 16.43
N GLY A 84 0.74 -21.71 16.43
CA GLY A 84 -0.56 -21.31 15.89
C GLY A 84 -0.97 -22.18 14.69
N PRO A 85 -2.10 -21.86 14.02
CA PRO A 85 -2.98 -20.74 14.33
C PRO A 85 -3.72 -20.89 15.66
N TYR A 86 -3.86 -19.79 16.40
CA TYR A 86 -4.68 -19.68 17.59
C TYR A 86 -5.86 -18.75 17.34
N GLN A 87 -6.87 -18.81 18.21
CA GLN A 87 -7.94 -17.83 18.28
C GLN A 87 -7.70 -16.89 19.46
N MET A 88 -8.01 -15.60 19.28
CA MET A 88 -8.02 -14.60 20.34
C MET A 88 -9.42 -13.99 20.42
N GLN A 89 -9.96 -13.91 21.63
CA GLN A 89 -11.28 -13.32 21.85
C GLN A 89 -11.13 -12.05 22.69
N ILE A 90 -11.72 -10.96 22.23
CA ILE A 90 -11.69 -9.65 22.88
C ILE A 90 -13.13 -9.28 23.21
N ALA A 91 -13.40 -9.05 24.49
CA ALA A 91 -14.73 -8.78 25.02
C ALA A 91 -14.75 -7.46 25.79
N ALA A 92 -15.66 -6.59 25.40
CA ALA A 92 -15.99 -5.32 26.05
C ALA A 92 -17.51 -5.08 25.90
N SER A 93 -17.97 -3.87 25.54
CA SER A 93 -19.36 -3.64 25.12
C SER A 93 -19.74 -4.42 23.85
N ASN A 94 -18.76 -4.75 23.01
CA ASN A 94 -18.85 -5.66 21.86
C ASN A 94 -17.90 -6.86 22.04
N GLN A 95 -18.05 -7.85 21.16
CA GLN A 95 -17.15 -9.01 21.10
C GLN A 95 -16.46 -9.06 19.73
N ILE A 96 -15.14 -9.21 19.74
CA ILE A 96 -14.30 -9.40 18.55
C ILE A 96 -13.61 -10.74 18.69
N VAL A 97 -13.61 -11.53 17.61
CA VAL A 97 -12.87 -12.78 17.52
C VAL A 97 -11.83 -12.61 16.42
N LEU A 98 -10.56 -12.77 16.78
CA LEU A 98 -9.45 -12.81 15.84
C LEU A 98 -9.06 -14.25 15.58
N ASP A 99 -9.21 -14.68 14.33
CA ASP A 99 -8.84 -16.01 13.87
C ASP A 99 -7.46 -16.01 13.22
N SER A 100 -6.81 -17.17 13.24
CA SER A 100 -5.48 -17.36 12.65
C SER A 100 -4.41 -16.43 13.24
N VAL A 101 -4.38 -16.28 14.56
CA VAL A 101 -3.31 -15.56 15.26
C VAL A 101 -2.09 -16.47 15.41
N TYR A 102 -0.95 -16.07 14.85
CA TYR A 102 0.31 -16.79 14.96
C TYR A 102 1.22 -16.14 16.00
N ILE A 103 2.17 -16.93 16.50
CA ILE A 103 3.28 -16.43 17.32
C ILE A 103 4.57 -16.85 16.61
N GLY A 104 5.46 -15.90 16.35
CA GLY A 104 6.65 -16.14 15.56
C GLY A 104 7.56 -14.91 15.43
N ASP A 105 8.31 -14.81 14.34
CA ASP A 105 9.23 -13.70 14.10
C ASP A 105 8.57 -12.64 13.21
N VAL A 106 8.52 -11.39 13.68
CA VAL A 106 7.88 -10.27 12.99
C VAL A 106 8.94 -9.30 12.49
N TRP A 107 8.86 -8.96 11.20
CA TRP A 107 9.82 -8.11 10.52
C TRP A 107 9.13 -6.91 9.88
N LEU A 108 9.69 -5.73 10.11
CA LEU A 108 9.33 -4.52 9.40
C LEU A 108 10.23 -4.40 8.15
N CYS A 109 9.62 -4.51 6.99
CA CYS A 109 10.27 -4.37 5.69
C CYS A 109 10.02 -2.96 5.17
N SER A 110 11.01 -2.07 5.25
CA SER A 110 10.87 -0.66 4.88
C SER A 110 11.91 -0.21 3.86
N GLY A 111 11.60 0.87 3.14
CA GLY A 111 12.45 1.46 2.12
C GLY A 111 11.66 2.02 0.95
N GLN A 112 12.26 1.97 -0.23
CA GLN A 112 11.70 2.51 -1.47
C GLN A 112 11.36 1.40 -2.49
N SER A 113 11.35 1.74 -3.78
CA SER A 113 10.91 0.90 -4.91
C SER A 113 11.52 -0.51 -4.94
N ASN A 114 12.77 -0.68 -4.52
CA ASN A 114 13.41 -1.99 -4.45
C ASN A 114 12.85 -2.88 -3.33
N MET A 115 12.44 -2.30 -2.21
CA MET A 115 11.73 -3.03 -1.15
C MET A 115 10.25 -3.22 -1.52
N GLU A 116 9.69 -2.34 -2.35
CA GLU A 116 8.31 -2.43 -2.81
C GLU A 116 8.12 -3.42 -3.98
N ILE A 117 9.20 -3.82 -4.66
CA ILE A 117 9.10 -4.56 -5.93
C ILE A 117 8.20 -5.81 -5.78
N PRO A 118 7.02 -5.85 -6.43
CA PRO A 118 6.07 -6.93 -6.22
C PRO A 118 6.49 -8.20 -6.97
N MET A 119 6.07 -9.36 -6.46
CA MET A 119 6.30 -10.67 -7.10
C MET A 119 5.80 -10.70 -8.54
N SER A 120 4.67 -10.06 -8.84
CA SER A 120 4.14 -9.94 -10.20
C SER A 120 5.11 -9.30 -11.21
N ARG A 121 6.01 -8.41 -10.75
CA ARG A 121 7.04 -7.78 -11.62
C ARG A 121 8.26 -8.66 -11.84
N VAL A 122 8.49 -9.65 -10.98
CA VAL A 122 9.57 -10.63 -11.12
C VAL A 122 9.05 -11.99 -11.58
N ALA A 123 7.75 -12.10 -11.88
CA ALA A 123 7.11 -13.34 -12.28
C ALA A 123 7.83 -14.11 -13.39
N PRO A 124 8.36 -13.48 -14.46
CA PRO A 124 9.09 -14.21 -15.51
C PRO A 124 10.34 -14.98 -15.03
N LEU A 125 10.88 -14.62 -13.87
CA LEU A 125 12.02 -15.31 -13.25
C LEU A 125 11.59 -16.37 -12.23
N TYR A 126 10.35 -16.29 -11.72
CA TYR A 126 9.88 -17.03 -10.56
C TYR A 126 8.46 -17.59 -10.76
N GLU A 127 8.12 -17.99 -11.98
CA GLU A 127 6.78 -18.48 -12.33
C GLU A 127 6.37 -19.68 -11.47
N GLU A 128 7.26 -20.66 -11.29
CA GLU A 128 7.03 -21.85 -10.48
C GLU A 128 6.83 -21.52 -8.99
N GLU A 129 7.58 -20.55 -8.47
CA GLU A 129 7.46 -20.09 -7.08
C GLU A 129 6.08 -19.47 -6.83
N ILE A 130 5.65 -18.59 -7.74
CA ILE A 130 4.32 -17.97 -7.68
C ILE A 130 3.21 -19.03 -7.82
N ALA A 131 3.36 -19.95 -8.79
CA ALA A 131 2.38 -21.00 -9.07
C ALA A 131 2.21 -21.97 -7.88
N SER A 132 3.29 -22.29 -7.18
CA SER A 132 3.30 -23.24 -6.07
C SER A 132 3.16 -22.61 -4.68
N ALA A 133 3.05 -21.27 -4.60
CA ALA A 133 2.90 -20.54 -3.36
C ALA A 133 1.73 -21.07 -2.52
N ASN A 134 2.05 -21.68 -1.39
CA ASN A 134 1.08 -22.20 -0.43
C ASN A 134 1.73 -22.39 0.94
N ASN A 135 1.79 -21.33 1.74
CA ASN A 135 2.36 -21.36 3.09
C ASN A 135 1.60 -20.44 4.05
N GLN A 136 0.70 -21.03 4.82
CA GLN A 136 -0.11 -20.32 5.82
C GLN A 136 0.69 -19.72 6.99
N TYR A 137 1.96 -20.11 7.18
CA TYR A 137 2.81 -19.64 8.28
C TYR A 137 3.64 -18.41 7.91
N ILE A 138 3.61 -17.98 6.65
CA ILE A 138 4.20 -16.70 6.21
C ILE A 138 3.03 -15.75 5.93
N ARG A 139 2.92 -14.72 6.76
CA ARG A 139 1.85 -13.71 6.74
C ARG A 139 2.42 -12.37 6.34
N TYR A 140 1.76 -11.68 5.42
CA TYR A 140 2.18 -10.40 4.86
C TYR A 140 1.13 -9.33 5.14
N PHE A 141 1.56 -8.17 5.61
CA PHE A 141 0.71 -7.00 5.80
C PHE A 141 1.32 -5.83 5.01
N GLU A 142 0.61 -5.32 4.03
CA GLU A 142 1.01 -4.11 3.33
C GLU A 142 0.39 -2.88 4.00
N VAL A 143 1.24 -1.94 4.41
CA VAL A 143 0.80 -0.64 4.89
C VAL A 143 0.34 0.20 3.69
N PRO A 144 -0.83 0.86 3.75
CA PRO A 144 -1.29 1.75 2.70
C PRO A 144 -0.26 2.84 2.38
N LYS A 145 -0.06 3.09 1.09
CA LYS A 145 0.88 4.08 0.56
C LYS A 145 0.25 5.47 0.58
N GLU A 146 0.16 6.02 1.78
CA GLU A 146 -0.44 7.33 2.02
C GLU A 146 0.56 8.23 2.74
N TYR A 147 0.49 9.53 2.46
CA TYR A 147 1.28 10.55 3.15
C TYR A 147 0.37 11.59 3.82
N ASP A 148 0.84 12.11 4.94
CA ASP A 148 0.27 13.26 5.62
C ASP A 148 1.43 14.06 6.21
N LEU A 149 1.84 15.10 5.49
CA LEU A 149 2.97 15.93 5.92
C LEU A 149 2.52 17.01 6.91
N SER A 150 1.23 17.08 7.24
CA SER A 150 0.68 18.05 8.20
C SER A 150 0.68 17.54 9.63
N LYS A 151 0.60 16.21 9.83
CA LYS A 151 0.58 15.56 11.14
C LYS A 151 0.90 14.08 11.07
N GLU A 152 1.34 13.54 12.20
CA GLU A 152 1.37 12.10 12.41
C GLU A 152 -0.06 11.53 12.51
N ARG A 153 -0.27 10.34 11.95
CA ARG A 153 -1.55 9.62 12.00
C ARG A 153 -1.46 8.47 12.99
N GLU A 154 -2.39 8.45 13.96
CA GLU A 154 -2.52 7.34 14.90
C GLU A 154 -3.12 6.07 14.25
N LYS A 155 -3.86 6.24 13.15
CA LYS A 155 -4.56 5.17 12.44
C LYS A 155 -4.16 5.14 10.98
N ILE A 156 -3.78 3.95 10.52
CA ILE A 156 -3.69 3.67 9.09
C ILE A 156 -5.08 3.43 8.50
N SER A 157 -5.29 3.88 7.27
CA SER A 157 -6.59 3.85 6.58
C SER A 157 -7.07 2.42 6.27
N GLY A 158 -6.15 1.48 6.12
CA GLY A 158 -6.42 0.13 5.66
C GLY A 158 -5.26 -0.84 5.89
N GLY A 159 -5.22 -1.88 5.05
CA GLY A 159 -4.30 -3.02 5.21
C GLY A 159 -4.97 -4.21 5.88
N GLN A 160 -4.53 -5.40 5.50
CA GLN A 160 -4.98 -6.67 6.07
C GLN A 160 -3.85 -7.70 5.98
N TRP A 161 -3.77 -8.60 6.95
CA TRP A 161 -2.84 -9.72 6.87
C TRP A 161 -3.30 -10.72 5.81
N GLN A 162 -2.37 -11.09 4.95
CA GLN A 162 -2.57 -12.05 3.88
C GLN A 162 -1.64 -13.25 4.10
N GLU A 163 -2.17 -14.45 3.94
CA GLU A 163 -1.31 -15.64 3.82
C GLU A 163 -0.61 -15.66 2.47
N THR A 164 0.57 -16.29 2.48
CA THR A 164 1.25 -16.67 1.25
C THR A 164 0.48 -17.78 0.56
N ASN A 165 -0.23 -17.44 -0.51
CA ASN A 165 -0.84 -18.39 -1.43
C ASN A 165 -0.82 -17.81 -2.86
N ARG A 166 -1.17 -18.63 -3.86
CA ARG A 166 -1.20 -18.18 -5.26
C ARG A 166 -2.04 -16.92 -5.49
N ASN A 167 -3.16 -16.74 -4.79
CA ASN A 167 -4.06 -15.61 -5.01
C ASN A 167 -3.49 -14.29 -4.49
N ASN A 168 -2.65 -14.34 -3.46
CA ASN A 168 -2.13 -13.15 -2.77
C ASN A 168 -0.69 -12.79 -3.17
N ILE A 169 0.13 -13.80 -3.50
CA ILE A 169 1.58 -13.63 -3.62
C ILE A 169 1.98 -12.59 -4.67
N ASP A 170 1.21 -12.40 -5.73
CA ASP A 170 1.49 -11.45 -6.81
C ASP A 170 1.72 -10.01 -6.31
N GLY A 171 1.03 -9.62 -5.23
CA GLY A 171 1.13 -8.31 -4.60
C GLY A 171 2.22 -8.20 -3.53
N PHE A 172 2.84 -9.31 -3.11
CA PHE A 172 3.87 -9.27 -2.06
C PHE A 172 5.15 -8.67 -2.61
N SER A 173 5.88 -7.92 -1.78
CA SER A 173 7.27 -7.59 -2.11
C SER A 173 8.09 -8.87 -2.27
N ALA A 174 8.78 -8.99 -3.40
CA ALA A 174 9.63 -10.12 -3.70
C ALA A 174 10.76 -10.24 -2.68
N VAL A 175 11.39 -9.12 -2.32
CA VAL A 175 12.48 -9.11 -1.33
C VAL A 175 11.98 -9.61 0.02
N SER A 176 10.87 -9.05 0.52
CA SER A 176 10.28 -9.45 1.80
C SER A 176 9.85 -10.91 1.79
N TYR A 177 9.22 -11.35 0.71
CA TYR A 177 8.74 -12.72 0.54
C TYR A 177 9.89 -13.73 0.58
N PHE A 178 10.92 -13.57 -0.25
CA PHE A 178 12.04 -14.51 -0.30
C PHE A 178 12.83 -14.53 1.01
N PHE A 179 12.98 -13.38 1.67
CA PHE A 179 13.54 -13.29 3.02
C PHE A 179 12.72 -14.12 4.02
N GLY A 180 11.40 -13.88 4.11
CA GLY A 180 10.52 -14.61 5.01
C GLY A 180 10.42 -16.10 4.70
N LYS A 181 10.43 -16.47 3.42
CA LYS A 181 10.49 -17.87 2.96
C LYS A 181 11.75 -18.55 3.48
N ASN A 182 12.92 -17.94 3.29
CA ASN A 182 14.18 -18.52 3.74
C ASN A 182 14.23 -18.69 5.28
N LEU A 183 13.73 -17.70 6.02
CA LEU A 183 13.62 -17.81 7.48
C LEU A 183 12.69 -18.96 7.90
N TYR A 184 11.50 -19.03 7.31
CA TYR A 184 10.55 -20.11 7.63
C TYR A 184 11.13 -21.48 7.27
N GLU A 185 11.77 -21.62 6.11
CA GLU A 185 12.38 -22.88 5.67
C GLU A 185 13.45 -23.37 6.64
N THR A 186 14.24 -22.45 7.18
CA THR A 186 15.34 -22.72 8.10
C THR A 186 14.84 -23.04 9.51
N TYR A 187 13.97 -22.19 10.07
CA TYR A 187 13.62 -22.23 11.50
C TYR A 187 12.27 -22.87 11.79
N LYS A 188 11.40 -23.01 10.79
CA LYS A 188 10.01 -23.51 10.92
C LYS A 188 9.18 -22.75 11.96
N VAL A 189 9.49 -21.46 12.13
CA VAL A 189 8.76 -20.52 12.99
C VAL A 189 7.87 -19.64 12.12
N PRO A 190 6.59 -19.38 12.48
CA PRO A 190 5.74 -18.46 11.73
C PRO A 190 6.40 -17.10 11.50
N ILE A 191 6.25 -16.52 10.31
CA ILE A 191 6.88 -15.25 9.93
C ILE A 191 5.80 -14.22 9.61
N GLY A 192 5.87 -13.07 10.27
CA GLY A 192 5.07 -11.89 9.95
C GLY A 192 5.93 -10.86 9.22
N LEU A 193 5.51 -10.46 8.02
CA LEU A 193 6.18 -9.44 7.21
C LEU A 193 5.27 -8.22 7.13
N ILE A 194 5.68 -7.11 7.74
CA ILE A 194 4.98 -5.83 7.62
C ILE A 194 5.74 -5.00 6.59
N ASN A 195 5.18 -4.82 5.41
CA ASN A 195 5.77 -3.98 4.38
C ASN A 195 5.30 -2.54 4.54
N SER A 196 6.24 -1.66 4.84
CA SER A 196 6.08 -0.20 4.87
C SER A 196 7.14 0.42 3.98
N ALA A 197 6.95 0.29 2.67
CA ALA A 197 7.84 0.82 1.65
C ALA A 197 7.07 1.68 0.64
N LEU A 198 7.71 2.77 0.19
CA LEU A 198 7.13 3.71 -0.76
C LEU A 198 8.19 4.14 -1.78
N GLY A 199 8.05 3.69 -3.03
CA GLY A 199 8.90 4.09 -4.14
C GLY A 199 8.92 5.60 -4.36
N GLY A 200 10.10 6.14 -4.66
CA GLY A 200 10.29 7.57 -4.89
C GLY A 200 10.25 8.44 -3.64
N SER A 201 9.96 7.87 -2.45
CA SER A 201 10.02 8.62 -1.20
C SER A 201 11.47 9.00 -0.85
N PRO A 202 11.71 10.24 -0.43
CA PRO A 202 13.04 10.67 -0.01
C PRO A 202 13.27 10.31 1.47
N VAL A 203 14.53 10.19 1.89
CA VAL A 203 14.89 9.71 3.25
C VAL A 203 14.30 10.59 4.36
N GLN A 204 14.20 11.90 4.15
CA GLN A 204 13.64 12.83 5.12
C GLN A 204 12.15 12.58 5.42
N ALA A 205 11.41 11.92 4.52
CA ALA A 205 10.02 11.55 4.76
C ALA A 205 9.87 10.40 5.79
N TRP A 206 10.95 9.70 6.11
CA TRP A 206 10.99 8.60 7.09
C TRP A 206 11.57 9.02 8.44
N LEU A 207 11.92 10.30 8.60
CA LEU A 207 12.45 10.85 9.84
C LEU A 207 11.33 11.48 10.66
N SER A 208 11.44 11.38 11.99
CA SER A 208 10.57 12.14 12.88
C SER A 208 10.84 13.64 12.74
N GLU A 209 9.85 14.46 13.07
CA GLU A 209 9.99 15.92 13.07
C GLU A 209 11.19 16.37 13.94
N ASP A 210 11.37 15.75 15.10
CA ASP A 210 12.51 16.03 15.97
C ASP A 210 13.86 15.67 15.34
N ALA A 211 13.95 14.57 14.59
CA ALA A 211 15.17 14.22 13.86
C ALA A 211 15.45 15.22 12.73
N LEU A 212 14.41 15.71 12.05
CA LEU A 212 14.53 16.70 10.96
C LEU A 212 15.07 18.05 11.42
N LYS A 213 14.85 18.45 12.68
CA LYS A 213 15.38 19.72 13.23
C LYS A 213 16.90 19.84 13.12
N ASN A 214 17.63 18.74 12.99
CA ASN A 214 19.08 18.72 12.76
C ASN A 214 19.48 19.05 11.31
N TYR A 215 18.52 19.13 10.38
CA TYR A 215 18.69 19.40 8.96
C TYR A 215 17.77 20.56 8.53
N PRO A 216 18.18 21.82 8.75
CA PRO A 216 17.29 22.98 8.61
C PRO A 216 16.55 23.09 7.28
N GLU A 217 17.21 22.78 6.16
CA GLU A 217 16.59 22.80 4.83
C GLU A 217 15.41 21.83 4.72
N TYR A 218 15.59 20.57 5.14
CA TYR A 218 14.53 19.57 5.10
C TYR A 218 13.44 19.84 6.14
N TYR A 219 13.80 20.41 7.29
CA TYR A 219 12.82 20.83 8.28
C TYR A 219 11.95 21.96 7.73
N GLU A 220 12.53 23.00 7.14
CA GLU A 220 11.80 24.10 6.51
C GLU A 220 10.92 23.63 5.35
N GLU A 221 11.41 22.69 4.53
CA GLU A 221 10.62 22.04 3.49
C GLU A 221 9.42 21.29 4.07
N ALA A 222 9.61 20.45 5.09
CA ALA A 222 8.52 19.72 5.74
C ALA A 222 7.47 20.68 6.32
N GLN A 223 7.91 21.75 7.01
CA GLN A 223 7.01 22.79 7.55
C GLN A 223 6.25 23.53 6.45
N ARG A 224 6.84 23.73 5.26
CA ARG A 224 6.16 24.31 4.10
C ARG A 224 5.13 23.34 3.53
N LEU A 225 5.51 22.08 3.32
CA LEU A 225 4.66 21.03 2.73
C LEU A 225 3.48 20.66 3.65
N GLY A 226 3.65 20.76 4.97
CA GLY A 226 2.58 20.52 5.94
C GLY A 226 1.52 21.62 6.00
N LYS A 227 1.69 22.75 5.30
CA LYS A 227 0.68 23.83 5.29
C LYS A 227 -0.52 23.45 4.41
N PRO A 228 -1.75 23.75 4.87
CA PRO A 228 -2.96 23.48 4.08
C PRO A 228 -2.89 24.05 2.65
N GLY A 229 -3.24 23.23 1.66
CA GLY A 229 -3.32 23.61 0.25
C GLY A 229 -1.99 23.70 -0.50
N VAL A 230 -0.83 23.55 0.16
CA VAL A 230 0.47 23.56 -0.54
C VAL A 230 0.63 22.33 -1.43
N ILE A 231 0.32 21.15 -0.92
CA ILE A 231 0.35 19.90 -1.69
C ILE A 231 -0.62 19.97 -2.87
N ASP A 232 -1.88 20.32 -2.64
CA ASP A 232 -2.89 20.43 -3.70
C ASP A 232 -2.44 21.38 -4.83
N SER A 233 -1.80 22.50 -4.46
CA SER A 233 -1.26 23.46 -5.43
C SER A 233 -0.09 22.88 -6.24
N LEU A 234 0.84 22.17 -5.59
CA LEU A 234 1.95 21.50 -6.27
C LEU A 234 1.45 20.40 -7.22
N GLU A 235 0.48 19.60 -6.77
CA GLU A 235 -0.15 18.57 -7.59
C GLU A 235 -0.84 19.19 -8.81
N GLN A 236 -1.54 20.32 -8.65
CA GLN A 236 -2.15 21.03 -9.78
C GLN A 236 -1.10 21.56 -10.77
N ILE A 237 -0.01 22.15 -10.27
CA ILE A 237 1.11 22.61 -11.12
C ILE A 237 1.72 21.45 -11.89
N ASP A 238 1.95 20.31 -11.23
CA ASP A 238 2.51 19.13 -11.89
C ASP A 238 1.55 18.53 -12.92
N GLN A 239 0.26 18.46 -12.61
CA GLN A 239 -0.76 18.03 -13.57
C GLN A 239 -0.83 18.96 -14.78
N ASP A 240 -0.76 20.28 -14.58
CA ASP A 240 -0.73 21.25 -15.68
C ASP A 240 0.52 21.10 -16.56
N ARG A 241 1.69 20.90 -15.94
CA ARG A 241 2.94 20.62 -16.64
C ARG A 241 2.85 19.33 -17.47
N ILE A 242 2.33 18.25 -16.89
CA ILE A 242 2.13 16.96 -17.57
C ILE A 242 1.16 17.12 -18.73
N ARG A 243 0.00 17.76 -18.52
CA ARG A 243 -0.99 18.02 -19.57
C ARG A 243 -0.40 18.84 -20.72
N GLY A 244 0.34 19.90 -20.41
CA GLY A 244 1.03 20.73 -21.39
C GLY A 244 2.02 19.92 -22.22
N TRP A 245 2.86 19.11 -21.57
CA TRP A 245 3.82 18.25 -22.24
C TRP A 245 3.14 17.24 -23.20
N TYR A 246 2.12 16.51 -22.73
CA TYR A 246 1.41 15.55 -23.58
C TYR A 246 0.66 16.24 -24.72
N ALA A 247 0.09 17.43 -24.51
CA ALA A 247 -0.57 18.19 -25.56
C ALA A 247 0.42 18.62 -26.65
N GLU A 248 1.59 19.15 -26.26
CA GLU A 248 2.65 19.54 -27.19
C GLU A 248 3.14 18.33 -27.99
N VAL A 249 3.51 17.26 -27.28
CA VAL A 249 4.03 16.04 -27.89
C VAL A 249 3.02 15.39 -28.83
N ASN A 250 1.76 15.22 -28.42
CA ASN A 250 0.74 14.60 -29.27
C ASN A 250 0.40 15.45 -30.50
N SER A 251 0.46 16.78 -30.39
CA SER A 251 0.24 17.68 -31.53
C SER A 251 1.36 17.64 -32.57
N GLY A 252 2.59 17.37 -32.12
CA GLY A 252 3.77 17.24 -32.96
C GLY A 252 4.09 15.80 -33.40
N ASP A 253 3.33 14.81 -32.91
CA ASP A 253 3.59 13.40 -33.20
C ASP A 253 3.14 13.04 -34.62
N ALA A 254 4.11 12.74 -35.47
CA ALA A 254 3.88 12.28 -36.82
C ALA A 254 3.12 10.94 -36.84
N GLY A 255 3.34 10.06 -35.87
CA GLY A 255 2.64 8.79 -35.80
C GLY A 255 1.15 8.94 -35.51
N ASN A 256 0.78 9.80 -34.56
CA ASN A 256 -0.62 10.16 -34.34
C ASN A 256 -1.25 10.80 -35.58
N SER A 257 -0.54 11.71 -36.25
CA SER A 257 -1.06 12.42 -37.43
C SER A 257 -1.27 11.51 -38.65
N ASN A 258 -0.44 10.47 -38.79
CA ASN A 258 -0.46 9.54 -39.92
C ASN A 258 -1.04 8.16 -39.57
N HIS A 259 -1.60 8.00 -38.37
CA HIS A 259 -2.21 6.76 -37.89
C HIS A 259 -1.26 5.54 -37.97
N TRP A 260 -0.05 5.66 -37.40
CA TRP A 260 0.96 4.59 -37.44
C TRP A 260 0.58 3.35 -36.60
N GLU A 261 -0.45 3.43 -35.77
CA GLU A 261 -1.00 2.29 -35.04
C GLU A 261 -1.68 1.25 -35.96
N GLN A 262 -2.09 1.65 -37.16
CA GLN A 262 -2.91 0.82 -38.05
C GLN A 262 -2.23 -0.50 -38.44
N LYS A 263 -3.04 -1.56 -38.58
CA LYS A 263 -2.56 -2.90 -38.96
C LYS A 263 -1.88 -2.90 -40.33
N ASP A 264 -2.44 -2.19 -41.29
CA ASP A 264 -2.01 -2.24 -42.69
C ASP A 264 -1.07 -1.08 -43.07
N LEU A 265 -0.43 -0.45 -42.08
CA LEU A 265 0.60 0.58 -42.30
C LEU A 265 1.74 0.05 -43.16
N GLU A 266 2.15 0.86 -44.14
CA GLU A 266 3.37 0.67 -44.93
C GLU A 266 4.57 1.23 -44.14
N ASP A 267 5.49 0.34 -43.76
CA ASP A 267 6.61 0.63 -42.85
C ASP A 267 7.98 0.40 -43.49
N SER A 268 8.09 0.24 -44.82
CA SER A 268 9.37 -0.07 -45.47
C SER A 268 10.43 1.03 -45.37
N GLY A 269 10.00 2.27 -45.11
CA GLY A 269 10.88 3.43 -44.88
C GLY A 269 11.38 3.57 -43.44
N TRP A 270 10.97 2.70 -42.51
CA TRP A 270 11.36 2.79 -41.11
C TRP A 270 12.78 2.25 -40.90
N THR A 271 13.49 2.83 -39.94
CA THR A 271 14.83 2.35 -39.56
C THR A 271 14.70 1.12 -38.67
N GLU A 272 15.45 0.06 -38.97
CA GLU A 272 15.50 -1.12 -38.12
C GLU A 272 16.19 -0.82 -36.78
N PHE A 273 15.69 -1.41 -35.70
CA PHE A 273 16.23 -1.26 -34.36
C PHE A 273 16.31 -2.62 -33.64
N VAL A 274 17.42 -2.86 -32.95
CA VAL A 274 17.64 -4.09 -32.16
C VAL A 274 17.18 -3.86 -30.72
N VAL A 275 16.22 -4.67 -30.26
CA VAL A 275 15.73 -4.66 -28.88
C VAL A 275 16.34 -5.84 -28.11
N PRO A 276 16.85 -5.64 -26.88
CA PRO A 276 16.92 -4.37 -26.14
C PRO A 276 18.09 -3.47 -26.59
N GLY A 277 17.89 -2.16 -26.51
CA GLY A 277 18.90 -1.14 -26.83
C GLY A 277 18.44 0.25 -26.41
N TYR A 278 19.35 1.23 -26.44
CA TYR A 278 19.03 2.64 -26.26
C TYR A 278 18.94 3.32 -27.62
N TRP A 279 17.92 4.14 -27.84
CA TRP A 279 17.85 4.97 -29.03
C TRP A 279 18.82 6.14 -28.88
N ASN A 280 19.70 6.33 -29.87
CA ASN A 280 20.54 7.51 -29.99
C ASN A 280 20.47 7.99 -31.44
N PHE A 281 19.50 8.84 -31.73
CA PHE A 281 19.31 9.37 -33.07
C PHE A 281 20.28 10.55 -33.29
N ASP A 282 21.19 10.38 -34.25
CA ASP A 282 21.97 11.42 -34.94
C ASP A 282 22.92 12.32 -34.13
N GLY A 283 23.30 11.96 -32.90
CA GLY A 283 24.30 12.72 -32.12
C GLY A 283 23.88 14.18 -31.84
N LYS A 284 22.60 14.50 -32.01
CA LYS A 284 21.98 15.78 -31.64
C LYS A 284 20.95 15.51 -30.58
N GLU A 285 21.07 16.25 -29.48
CA GLU A 285 20.21 16.17 -28.30
C GLU A 285 18.76 16.58 -28.61
N LYS A 286 17.96 15.72 -29.22
CA LYS A 286 16.54 15.66 -28.87
C LYS A 286 16.40 14.61 -27.79
N GLN A 287 16.57 15.04 -26.54
CA GLN A 287 16.59 14.16 -25.37
C GLN A 287 15.19 13.59 -25.04
N ASN A 288 14.11 14.29 -25.43
CA ASN A 288 12.72 13.94 -25.09
C ASN A 288 11.82 13.96 -26.35
N GLY A 289 10.92 12.97 -26.48
CA GLY A 289 9.98 12.88 -27.60
C GLY A 289 9.27 11.54 -27.67
N VAL A 290 8.55 11.29 -28.77
CA VAL A 290 7.88 9.99 -29.05
C VAL A 290 8.69 9.23 -30.07
N VAL A 291 8.85 7.93 -29.82
CA VAL A 291 9.45 6.99 -30.76
C VAL A 291 8.47 5.85 -30.98
N TRP A 292 8.16 5.59 -32.24
CA TRP A 292 7.29 4.49 -32.61
C TRP A 292 8.12 3.26 -32.94
N PHE A 293 7.76 2.13 -32.34
CA PHE A 293 8.30 0.82 -32.67
C PHE A 293 7.21 -0.03 -33.29
N ARG A 294 7.58 -0.82 -34.29
CA ARG A 294 6.66 -1.73 -34.97
C ARG A 294 7.31 -3.09 -35.15
N LYS A 295 6.56 -4.14 -34.84
CA LYS A 295 7.03 -5.53 -34.99
C LYS A 295 5.88 -6.43 -35.40
N LYS A 296 6.09 -7.22 -36.45
CA LYS A 296 5.20 -8.31 -36.85
C LYS A 296 5.61 -9.58 -36.09
N PHE A 297 4.64 -10.32 -35.59
CA PHE A 297 4.84 -11.61 -34.93
C PHE A 297 3.70 -12.55 -35.30
N GLU A 298 3.96 -13.85 -35.22
CA GLU A 298 2.98 -14.89 -35.54
C GLU A 298 2.37 -15.47 -34.26
N VAL A 299 1.06 -15.69 -34.28
CA VAL A 299 0.34 -16.44 -33.25
C VAL A 299 -0.07 -17.76 -33.87
N SER A 300 0.38 -18.87 -33.29
CA SER A 300 0.05 -20.20 -33.80
C SER A 300 -1.45 -20.53 -33.60
N GLU A 301 -1.98 -21.45 -34.40
CA GLU A 301 -3.37 -21.92 -34.24
C GLU A 301 -3.64 -22.47 -32.84
N ALA A 302 -2.65 -23.10 -32.19
CA ALA A 302 -2.78 -23.62 -30.83
C ALA A 302 -2.88 -22.52 -29.76
N GLN A 303 -2.29 -21.35 -30.01
CA GLN A 303 -2.36 -20.19 -29.11
C GLN A 303 -3.61 -19.34 -29.35
N ALA A 304 -4.21 -19.44 -30.54
CA ALA A 304 -5.39 -18.65 -30.89
C ALA A 304 -6.55 -18.93 -29.92
N GLY A 305 -7.20 -17.85 -29.44
CA GLY A 305 -8.32 -17.92 -28.50
C GLY A 305 -7.93 -18.13 -27.03
N GLN A 306 -6.65 -18.30 -26.72
CA GLN A 306 -6.16 -18.38 -25.33
C GLN A 306 -5.93 -16.99 -24.75
N SER A 307 -6.06 -16.87 -23.42
CA SER A 307 -5.62 -15.66 -22.71
C SER A 307 -4.11 -15.51 -22.79
N ALA A 308 -3.64 -14.30 -23.11
CA ALA A 308 -2.23 -13.98 -23.21
C ALA A 308 -1.93 -12.65 -22.52
N LYS A 309 -0.67 -12.49 -22.08
CA LYS A 309 -0.13 -11.24 -21.56
C LYS A 309 1.02 -10.80 -22.46
N LEU A 310 0.97 -9.56 -22.95
CA LEU A 310 2.07 -8.97 -23.71
C LEU A 310 3.03 -8.28 -22.73
N LEU A 311 4.28 -8.74 -22.71
CA LEU A 311 5.35 -8.20 -21.87
C LEU A 311 6.36 -7.48 -22.77
N LEU A 312 6.39 -6.15 -22.69
CA LEU A 312 7.32 -5.32 -23.49
C LEU A 312 8.71 -5.16 -22.87
N GLY A 313 8.92 -5.72 -21.67
CA GLY A 313 10.16 -5.57 -20.92
C GLY A 313 10.20 -4.23 -20.18
N ARG A 314 11.39 -3.63 -20.07
CA ARG A 314 11.60 -2.36 -19.39
C ARG A 314 11.68 -1.24 -20.41
N ILE A 315 10.68 -0.38 -20.41
CA ILE A 315 10.66 0.86 -21.18
C ILE A 315 11.02 2.03 -20.24
N VAL A 316 11.73 3.02 -20.78
CA VAL A 316 12.04 4.26 -20.05
C VAL A 316 10.85 5.21 -20.23
N ASP A 317 10.41 5.81 -19.12
CA ASP A 317 9.26 6.70 -19.00
C ASP A 317 7.89 6.05 -19.19
N ALA A 318 7.37 5.98 -20.41
CA ALA A 318 6.02 5.50 -20.69
C ALA A 318 5.90 4.87 -22.08
N ASP A 319 4.90 4.01 -22.27
CA ASP A 319 4.54 3.43 -23.55
C ASP A 319 3.04 3.44 -23.81
N SER A 320 2.67 3.34 -25.08
CA SER A 320 1.30 3.07 -25.54
C SER A 320 1.37 1.93 -26.55
N VAL A 321 0.59 0.88 -26.32
CA VAL A 321 0.69 -0.38 -27.06
C VAL A 321 -0.56 -0.61 -27.88
N PHE A 322 -0.35 -0.94 -29.16
CA PHE A 322 -1.40 -1.28 -30.09
C PHE A 322 -1.14 -2.65 -30.69
N VAL A 323 -2.20 -3.46 -30.83
CA VAL A 323 -2.17 -4.75 -31.51
C VAL A 323 -3.19 -4.73 -32.62
N ASN A 324 -2.73 -4.81 -33.87
CA ASN A 324 -3.58 -4.75 -35.06
C ASN A 324 -4.47 -3.48 -35.12
N GLY A 325 -3.96 -2.33 -34.66
CA GLY A 325 -4.70 -1.06 -34.62
C GLY A 325 -5.49 -0.82 -33.34
N GLU A 326 -5.68 -1.83 -32.49
CA GLU A 326 -6.43 -1.70 -31.24
C GLU A 326 -5.50 -1.37 -30.08
N PHE A 327 -5.85 -0.38 -29.27
CA PHE A 327 -5.11 -0.04 -28.06
C PHE A 327 -5.28 -1.15 -27.00
N VAL A 328 -4.17 -1.66 -26.47
CA VAL A 328 -4.18 -2.78 -25.52
C VAL A 328 -3.58 -2.44 -24.15
N GLY A 329 -2.95 -1.28 -24.00
CA GLY A 329 -2.42 -0.84 -22.71
C GLY A 329 -1.30 0.19 -22.82
N ASN A 330 -0.86 0.65 -21.65
CA ASN A 330 0.21 1.61 -21.45
C ASN A 330 0.86 1.38 -20.07
N THR A 331 1.98 2.05 -19.81
CA THR A 331 2.64 2.12 -18.49
C THR A 331 2.63 3.50 -17.90
#